data_AF-A0A067CKP9-F1
#
_entry.id   AF-A0A067CKP9-F1
#
_cell.length_a   1.000
_cell.length_b   1.000
_cell.length_c   1.000
_cell.angle_alpha   90.00
_cell.angle_beta   90.00
_cell.angle_gamma   90.00
#
_symmetry.space_group_name_H-M   'P 1'
#
loop_
_entity.id
_entity.type
_entity.pdbx_description
1 polymer ?
#
loop_
_entity_poly.entity_id
_entity_poly.type
_entity_poly.pdbx_seq_one_letter_code
_entity_poly.pdbx_strand_id
1 'polypeptide(L)'
;MDPSSYFTRSAWNMEALFKANDISVPVQQHLVRVYTALAATLLAAAAGVGLDMAYDLAGITTVCASVGFIFGLFFVEKHLVMKRLGMLMAIATCTGINIGPLVATALNVDPAIVVTACLATTVIFLCFTGSALIEKRRSYMYMMSFISSATMVMSLISLVNIFSRSIALYNAHLYMGLLVFCAYVLFDTQMIIEKATMGDMDFVLHALDLFLDFVNIFVRLVVILLRNKEQKDKKRESRR
;
A
#
# COMPACT_ATOMS: atom_id res chain seq x y z
N MET A 1 21.46 25.71 38.56
CA MET A 1 20.63 24.60 38.05
C MET A 1 19.49 25.24 37.28
N ASP A 2 19.63 25.33 35.95
CA ASP A 2 18.63 25.99 35.11
C ASP A 2 17.45 25.04 34.81
N PRO A 3 16.20 25.44 35.12
CA PRO A 3 15.02 24.59 34.99
C PRO A 3 14.43 24.49 33.56
N SER A 4 15.11 25.04 32.55
CA SER A 4 14.65 25.07 31.15
C SER A 4 14.96 23.81 30.33
N SER A 5 15.66 22.83 30.90
CA SER A 5 16.10 21.62 30.18
C SER A 5 15.06 20.49 30.10
N TYR A 6 13.88 20.65 30.71
CA TYR A 6 12.84 19.61 30.75
C TYR A 6 11.86 19.64 29.57
N PHE A 7 11.86 20.70 28.75
CA PHE A 7 10.80 20.91 27.73
C PHE A 7 11.20 20.64 26.27
N THR A 8 12.33 19.96 26.02
CA THR A 8 12.78 19.69 24.63
C THR A 8 13.25 18.24 24.40
N ARG A 9 12.44 17.25 24.81
CA ARG A 9 12.59 15.85 24.35
C ARG A 9 11.26 15.17 24.09
N SER A 10 10.49 15.68 23.12
CA SER A 10 9.45 14.90 22.47
C SER A 10 9.31 15.29 21.00
N ALA A 11 10.44 15.19 20.28
CA ALA A 11 10.39 14.91 18.86
C ALA A 11 10.73 13.43 18.74
N TRP A 12 9.83 12.65 18.16
CA TRP A 12 10.03 11.25 17.80
C TRP A 12 11.45 11.04 17.27
N ASN A 13 12.27 10.33 18.03
CA ASN A 13 13.70 10.18 17.74
C ASN A 13 13.86 9.12 16.64
N MET A 14 13.53 9.48 15.40
CA MET A 14 13.67 8.62 14.21
C MET A 14 15.08 8.03 14.12
N GLU A 15 16.10 8.82 14.49
CA GLU A 15 17.49 8.35 14.60
C GLU A 15 17.68 7.19 15.58
N ALA A 16 16.91 7.12 16.67
CA ALA A 16 16.97 6.02 17.63
C ALA A 16 16.31 4.74 17.10
N LEU A 17 15.22 4.88 16.34
CA LEU A 17 14.59 3.75 15.64
C LEU A 17 15.50 3.20 14.54
N PHE A 18 16.16 4.06 13.75
CA PHE A 18 17.07 3.61 12.71
C PHE A 18 18.43 3.10 13.24
N LYS A 19 18.89 3.60 14.40
CA LYS A 19 20.10 3.08 15.09
C LYS A 19 19.93 1.69 15.69
N ALA A 20 18.70 1.21 15.89
CA ALA A 20 18.46 -0.11 16.46
C ALA A 20 18.85 -1.27 15.53
N ASN A 21 19.06 -1.00 14.23
CA ASN A 21 19.25 -2.03 13.21
C ASN A 21 20.48 -1.80 12.31
N ASP A 22 21.48 -1.04 12.79
CA ASP A 22 22.72 -0.71 12.04
C ASP A 22 22.47 -0.16 10.62
N ILE A 23 21.34 0.54 10.41
CA ILE A 23 21.01 1.11 9.09
C ILE A 23 21.90 2.32 8.84
N SER A 24 22.70 2.26 7.77
CA SER A 24 23.62 3.33 7.41
C SER A 24 22.87 4.64 7.08
N VAL A 25 23.50 5.78 7.38
CA VAL A 25 22.92 7.12 7.12
C VAL A 25 22.45 7.31 5.68
N PRO A 26 23.18 6.84 4.64
CA PRO A 26 22.71 6.92 3.26
C PRO A 26 21.38 6.20 3.02
N VAL A 27 21.18 5.02 3.62
CA VAL A 27 19.95 4.24 3.47
C VAL A 27 18.78 4.94 4.15
N GLN A 28 19.00 5.59 5.30
CA GLN A 28 17.96 6.39 5.96
C GLN A 28 17.50 7.56 5.08
N GLN A 29 18.43 8.30 4.48
CA GLN A 29 18.10 9.39 3.56
C GLN A 29 17.34 8.90 2.32
N HIS A 30 17.70 7.72 1.82
CA HIS A 30 16.98 7.07 0.73
C HIS A 30 15.54 6.70 1.11
N LEU A 31 15.34 6.08 2.28
CA LEU A 31 14.00 5.78 2.79
C LEU A 31 13.14 7.04 2.93
N VAL A 32 13.70 8.14 3.44
CA VAL A 32 12.97 9.42 3.50
C VAL A 32 12.49 9.83 2.11
N ARG A 33 13.34 9.75 1.08
CA ARG A 33 12.93 10.05 -0.31
C ARG A 33 11.82 9.11 -0.79
N VAL A 34 11.93 7.82 -0.53
CA VAL A 34 10.90 6.82 -0.86
C VAL A 34 9.56 7.18 -0.22
N TYR A 35 9.53 7.42 1.09
CA TYR A 35 8.27 7.74 1.80
C TYR A 35 7.71 9.11 1.42
N THR A 36 8.55 10.10 1.08
CA THR A 36 8.07 11.39 0.56
C THR A 36 7.44 11.24 -0.83
N ALA A 37 8.03 10.43 -1.71
CA ALA A 37 7.46 10.12 -3.02
C ALA A 37 6.17 9.31 -2.86
N LEU A 38 6.12 8.33 -1.95
CA LEU A 38 4.90 7.60 -1.60
C LEU A 38 3.77 8.57 -1.20
N ALA A 39 4.03 9.50 -0.27
CA ALA A 39 3.03 10.48 0.14
C ALA A 39 2.50 11.31 -1.06
N ALA A 40 3.40 11.74 -1.96
CA ALA A 40 3.00 12.44 -3.18
C ALA A 40 2.13 11.56 -4.11
N THR A 41 2.48 10.28 -4.29
CA THR A 41 1.66 9.35 -5.08
C THR A 41 0.28 9.11 -4.50
N LEU A 42 0.15 9.05 -3.17
CA LEU A 42 -1.16 8.91 -2.51
C LEU A 42 -2.04 10.14 -2.76
N LEU A 43 -1.47 11.35 -2.74
CA LEU A 43 -2.20 12.57 -3.10
C LEU A 43 -2.61 12.58 -4.57
N ALA A 44 -1.72 12.14 -5.48
CA ALA A 44 -2.04 12.00 -6.90
C ALA A 44 -3.13 10.96 -7.15
N ALA A 45 -3.11 9.83 -6.45
CA ALA A 45 -4.15 8.81 -6.53
C ALA A 45 -5.49 9.34 -6.01
N ALA A 46 -5.50 10.10 -4.91
CA ALA A 46 -6.70 10.76 -4.41
C ALA A 46 -7.26 11.77 -5.43
N ALA A 47 -6.40 12.55 -6.08
CA ALA A 47 -6.80 13.42 -7.19
C ALA A 47 -7.36 12.62 -8.37
N GLY A 48 -6.74 11.48 -8.71
CA GLY A 48 -7.20 10.55 -9.74
C GLY A 48 -8.61 10.00 -9.46
N VAL A 49 -8.90 9.61 -8.21
CA VAL A 49 -10.25 9.24 -7.79
C VAL A 49 -11.23 10.39 -8.03
N GLY A 50 -10.86 11.62 -7.67
CA GLY A 50 -11.69 12.81 -7.91
C GLY A 50 -11.94 13.09 -9.39
N LEU A 51 -10.93 12.89 -10.25
CA LEU A 51 -11.07 13.02 -11.69
C LEU A 51 -12.01 11.96 -12.28
N ASP A 52 -11.91 10.72 -11.82
CA ASP A 52 -12.83 9.67 -12.24
C ASP A 52 -14.28 10.00 -11.87
N MET A 53 -14.51 10.46 -10.63
CA MET A 53 -15.85 10.87 -10.20
C MET A 53 -16.44 12.02 -11.02
N ALA A 54 -15.61 12.87 -11.62
CA ALA A 54 -16.05 14.00 -12.44
C ALA A 54 -16.25 13.63 -13.92
N TYR A 55 -15.47 12.69 -14.45
CA TYR A 55 -15.35 12.45 -15.89
C TYR A 55 -15.56 11.00 -16.33
N ASP A 56 -15.78 10.06 -15.40
CA ASP A 56 -15.97 8.62 -15.65
C ASP A 56 -14.87 8.03 -16.55
N LEU A 57 -13.62 8.16 -16.10
CA LEU A 57 -12.42 7.82 -16.87
C LEU A 57 -11.93 6.39 -16.62
N ALA A 58 -12.46 5.72 -15.61
CA ALA A 58 -12.12 4.35 -15.28
C ALA A 58 -12.45 3.42 -16.45
N GLY A 59 -11.46 2.64 -16.87
CA GLY A 59 -11.65 1.71 -17.97
C GLY A 59 -10.38 1.06 -18.46
N ILE A 60 -10.50 0.30 -19.53
CA ILE A 60 -9.38 -0.43 -20.13
C ILE A 60 -8.28 0.54 -20.60
N THR A 61 -8.65 1.74 -21.05
CA THR A 61 -7.70 2.77 -21.50
C THR A 61 -6.77 3.23 -20.38
N THR A 62 -7.31 3.54 -19.21
CA THR A 62 -6.56 3.99 -18.03
C THR A 62 -5.77 2.87 -17.38
N VAL A 63 -6.27 1.63 -17.42
CA VAL A 63 -5.49 0.43 -17.07
C VAL A 63 -4.30 0.26 -18.01
N CYS A 64 -4.51 0.24 -19.33
CA CYS A 64 -3.44 0.12 -20.31
C CYS A 64 -2.41 1.25 -20.20
N ALA A 65 -2.86 2.48 -19.94
CA ALA A 65 -1.97 3.61 -19.69
C ALA A 65 -1.11 3.38 -18.45
N SER A 66 -1.69 2.95 -17.32
CA SER A 66 -0.94 2.67 -16.09
C SER A 66 0.14 1.60 -16.30
N VAL A 67 -0.19 0.50 -16.99
CA VAL A 67 0.76 -0.58 -17.32
C VAL A 67 1.85 -0.06 -18.26
N GLY A 68 1.48 0.74 -19.27
CA GLY A 68 2.42 1.37 -20.20
C GLY A 68 3.42 2.29 -19.49
N PHE A 69 2.97 3.09 -18.51
CA PHE A 69 3.86 3.93 -17.72
C PHE A 69 4.77 3.13 -16.79
N ILE A 70 4.26 2.06 -16.15
CA ILE A 70 5.08 1.14 -15.34
C ILE A 70 6.18 0.54 -16.20
N PHE A 71 5.82 -0.01 -17.37
CA PHE A 71 6.79 -0.57 -18.32
C PHE A 71 7.79 0.49 -18.78
N GLY A 72 7.32 1.69 -19.13
CA GLY A 72 8.17 2.81 -19.55
C GLY A 72 9.18 3.26 -18.48
N LEU A 73 8.85 3.10 -17.19
CA LEU A 73 9.74 3.44 -16.08
C LEU A 73 11.03 2.60 -16.10
N PHE A 74 10.98 1.36 -16.58
CA PHE A 74 12.16 0.49 -16.76
C PHE A 74 13.07 0.93 -17.92
N PHE A 75 12.56 1.63 -18.92
CA PHE A 75 13.34 2.10 -20.08
C PHE A 75 13.95 3.49 -19.88
N VAL A 76 13.48 4.26 -18.89
CA VAL A 76 14.01 5.59 -18.62
C VAL A 76 15.21 5.52 -17.71
N GLU A 77 16.31 6.14 -18.13
CA GLU A 77 17.54 6.19 -17.38
C GLU A 77 17.38 6.79 -15.98
N LYS A 78 18.05 6.20 -15.00
CA LYS A 78 17.94 6.58 -13.56
C LYS A 78 18.28 8.05 -13.29
N HIS A 79 19.12 8.68 -14.12
CA HIS A 79 19.54 10.08 -13.95
C HIS A 79 18.42 11.09 -14.29
N LEU A 80 17.41 10.70 -15.08
CA LEU A 80 16.27 11.54 -15.47
C LEU A 80 15.18 11.56 -14.41
N VAL A 81 15.54 11.97 -13.18
CA VAL A 81 14.68 11.86 -11.99
C VAL A 81 13.33 12.56 -12.19
N MET A 82 13.31 13.76 -12.77
CA MET A 82 12.05 14.51 -12.99
C MET A 82 11.09 13.78 -13.93
N LYS A 83 11.61 13.16 -15.01
CA LYS A 83 10.79 12.38 -15.95
C LYS A 83 10.22 11.14 -15.27
N ARG A 84 11.04 10.44 -14.48
CA ARG A 84 10.62 9.23 -13.75
C ARG A 84 9.60 9.55 -12.66
N LEU A 85 9.78 10.65 -11.94
CA LEU A 85 8.80 11.14 -10.97
C LEU A 85 7.49 11.53 -11.65
N GLY A 86 7.53 12.22 -12.80
CA GLY A 86 6.33 12.54 -13.58
C GLY A 86 5.56 11.29 -14.02
N MET A 87 6.27 10.25 -14.47
CA MET A 87 5.64 8.95 -14.78
C MET A 87 5.08 8.27 -13.53
N LEU A 88 5.78 8.32 -12.39
CA LEU A 88 5.28 7.78 -11.13
C LEU A 88 3.96 8.45 -10.71
N MET A 89 3.88 9.78 -10.85
CA MET A 89 2.64 10.53 -10.58
C MET A 89 1.52 10.20 -11.58
N ALA A 90 1.86 9.97 -12.85
CA ALA A 90 0.90 9.51 -13.85
C ALA A 90 0.37 8.11 -13.51
N ILE A 91 1.24 7.17 -13.12
CA ILE A 91 0.85 5.84 -12.65
C ILE A 91 -0.10 5.97 -11.47
N ALA A 92 0.26 6.75 -10.45
CA ALA A 92 -0.55 6.94 -9.26
C ALA A 92 -1.93 7.53 -9.57
N THR A 93 -1.98 8.52 -10.46
CA THR A 93 -3.24 9.15 -10.91
C THR A 93 -4.11 8.14 -11.68
N CYS A 94 -3.54 7.38 -12.62
CA CYS A 94 -4.27 6.34 -13.35
C CYS A 94 -4.77 5.23 -12.41
N THR A 95 -3.96 4.80 -11.44
CA THR A 95 -4.39 3.84 -10.42
C THR A 95 -5.54 4.39 -9.57
N GLY A 96 -5.47 5.68 -9.19
CA GLY A 96 -6.57 6.38 -8.53
C GLY A 96 -7.85 6.36 -9.36
N ILE A 97 -7.76 6.68 -10.65
CA ILE A 97 -8.89 6.63 -11.59
C ILE A 97 -9.48 5.21 -11.64
N ASN A 98 -8.64 4.18 -11.80
CA ASN A 98 -9.09 2.79 -11.89
C ASN A 98 -9.84 2.30 -10.64
N ILE A 99 -9.53 2.86 -9.47
CA ILE A 99 -10.18 2.53 -8.19
C ILE A 99 -11.38 3.46 -7.93
N GLY A 100 -11.53 4.54 -8.69
CA GLY A 100 -12.59 5.53 -8.58
C GLY A 100 -14.01 4.95 -8.50
N PRO A 101 -14.41 3.98 -9.36
CA PRO A 101 -15.75 3.41 -9.30
C PRO A 101 -16.03 2.63 -7.99
N LEU A 102 -15.01 1.96 -7.45
CA LEU A 102 -15.10 1.27 -6.16
C LEU A 102 -15.28 2.28 -5.01
N VAL A 103 -14.52 3.38 -5.05
CA VAL A 103 -14.63 4.45 -4.04
C VAL A 103 -15.97 5.16 -4.16
N ALA A 104 -16.45 5.47 -5.37
CA ALA A 104 -17.75 6.06 -5.61
C ALA A 104 -18.88 5.18 -5.05
N THR A 105 -18.80 3.85 -5.27
CA THR A 105 -19.73 2.89 -4.68
C THR A 105 -19.69 2.94 -3.15
N ALA A 106 -18.50 2.96 -2.55
CA ALA A 106 -18.34 3.07 -1.11
C ALA A 106 -18.91 4.37 -0.54
N LEU A 107 -18.68 5.51 -1.20
CA LEU A 107 -19.23 6.82 -0.81
C LEU A 107 -20.75 6.85 -0.88
N ASN A 108 -21.36 6.21 -1.89
CA ASN A 108 -22.81 6.14 -2.03
C ASN A 108 -23.47 5.27 -0.94
N VAL A 109 -22.79 4.21 -0.48
CA VAL A 109 -23.30 3.34 0.59
C VAL A 109 -23.13 4.00 1.95
N ASP A 110 -21.90 4.41 2.29
CA ASP A 110 -21.58 5.07 3.55
C ASP A 110 -20.20 5.76 3.42
N PRO A 111 -20.13 7.11 3.38
CA PRO A 111 -18.87 7.83 3.26
C PRO A 111 -17.84 7.49 4.34
N ALA A 112 -18.30 7.05 5.52
CA ALA A 112 -17.41 6.64 6.61
C ALA A 112 -16.55 5.41 6.24
N ILE A 113 -16.97 4.58 5.27
CA ILE A 113 -16.22 3.40 4.82
C ILE A 113 -14.88 3.83 4.21
N VAL A 114 -14.87 4.84 3.35
CA VAL A 114 -13.66 5.30 2.66
C VAL A 114 -12.66 5.89 3.65
N VAL A 115 -13.15 6.73 4.57
CA VAL A 115 -12.32 7.34 5.62
C VAL A 115 -11.75 6.26 6.55
N THR A 116 -12.59 5.32 6.99
CA THR A 116 -12.16 4.22 7.86
C THR A 116 -11.13 3.31 7.18
N ALA A 117 -11.34 2.98 5.91
CA ALA A 117 -10.40 2.18 5.12
C ALA A 117 -9.05 2.90 4.97
N CYS A 118 -9.05 4.20 4.67
CA CYS A 118 -7.84 4.99 4.53
C CYS A 118 -7.04 5.07 5.85
N LEU A 119 -7.72 5.36 6.96
CA LEU A 119 -7.08 5.41 8.28
C LEU A 119 -6.54 4.05 8.71
N ALA A 120 -7.33 2.98 8.54
CA ALA A 120 -6.90 1.63 8.85
C ALA A 120 -5.71 1.18 8.00
N THR A 121 -5.72 1.50 6.69
CA THR A 121 -4.60 1.23 5.79
C THR A 121 -3.35 1.95 6.27
N THR A 122 -3.46 3.23 6.62
CA THR A 122 -2.33 4.04 7.10
C THR A 122 -1.74 3.44 8.39
N VAL A 123 -2.58 3.08 9.35
CA VAL A 123 -2.12 2.48 10.61
C VAL A 123 -1.44 1.13 10.37
N ILE A 124 -2.06 0.25 9.58
CA ILE A 124 -1.48 -1.05 9.21
C ILE A 124 -0.12 -0.83 8.54
N PHE A 125 -0.08 0.02 7.50
CA PHE A 125 1.12 0.27 6.73
C PHE A 125 2.26 0.82 7.60
N LEU A 126 1.98 1.77 8.50
CA LEU A 126 2.96 2.31 9.45
C LEU A 126 3.44 1.26 10.46
N CYS A 127 2.55 0.42 10.98
CA CYS A 127 2.91 -0.65 11.92
C CYS A 127 3.83 -1.69 11.26
N PHE A 128 3.50 -2.16 10.05
CA PHE A 128 4.30 -3.15 9.32
C PHE A 128 5.61 -2.56 8.80
N THR A 129 5.59 -1.30 8.34
CA THR A 129 6.81 -0.54 8.02
C THR A 129 7.71 -0.40 9.25
N GLY A 130 7.16 0.02 10.39
CA GLY A 130 7.94 0.18 11.63
C GLY A 130 8.54 -1.15 12.11
N SER A 131 7.77 -2.23 12.01
CA SER A 131 8.26 -3.59 12.31
C SER A 131 9.41 -3.98 11.37
N ALA A 132 9.28 -3.68 10.08
CA ALA A 132 10.34 -3.89 9.10
C ALA A 132 11.59 -3.05 9.42
N LEU A 133 11.48 -1.84 9.95
CA LEU A 133 12.67 -1.04 10.30
C LEU A 133 13.45 -1.62 11.50
N ILE A 134 12.76 -2.32 12.41
CA ILE A 134 13.33 -2.88 13.63
C ILE A 134 13.90 -4.30 13.42
N GLU A 135 13.32 -5.08 12.49
CA GLU A 135 13.63 -6.50 12.29
C GLU A 135 15.02 -6.75 11.65
N LYS A 136 15.71 -7.79 12.10
CA LYS A 136 17.07 -8.14 11.64
C LYS A 136 17.04 -8.86 10.27
N ARG A 137 17.96 -8.49 9.38
CA ARG A 137 18.06 -9.01 7.99
C ARG A 137 17.94 -10.51 7.79
N ARG A 138 18.45 -11.33 8.71
CA ARG A 138 18.50 -12.80 8.51
C ARG A 138 17.11 -13.45 8.44
N SER A 139 16.06 -12.76 8.92
CA SER A 139 14.67 -13.23 8.86
C SER A 139 14.01 -13.09 7.48
N TYR A 140 14.64 -12.39 6.53
CA TYR A 140 14.07 -12.07 5.21
C TYR A 140 13.82 -13.29 4.31
N MET A 141 14.78 -14.23 4.25
CA MET A 141 14.67 -15.44 3.42
C MET A 141 13.44 -16.29 3.78
N TYR A 142 13.17 -16.45 5.09
CA TYR A 142 12.01 -17.21 5.57
C TYR A 142 10.69 -16.52 5.23
N MET A 143 10.66 -15.20 5.30
CA MET A 143 9.47 -14.41 4.98
C MET A 143 9.12 -14.47 3.50
N MET A 144 10.11 -14.43 2.60
CA MET A 144 9.89 -14.57 1.16
C MET A 144 9.20 -15.90 0.83
N SER A 145 9.71 -17.01 1.38
CA SER A 145 9.12 -18.34 1.16
C SER A 145 7.72 -18.46 1.74
N PHE A 146 7.47 -17.87 2.91
CA PHE A 146 6.15 -17.86 3.53
C PHE A 146 5.13 -17.09 2.70
N ILE A 147 5.45 -15.86 2.29
CA ILE A 147 4.57 -15.00 1.49
C ILE A 147 4.28 -15.64 0.12
N SER A 148 5.30 -16.15 -0.56
CA SER A 148 5.14 -16.82 -1.85
C SER A 148 4.20 -18.03 -1.76
N SER A 149 4.38 -18.86 -0.72
CA SER A 149 3.52 -20.03 -0.47
C SER A 149 2.08 -19.62 -0.14
N ALA A 150 1.90 -18.58 0.69
CA ALA A 150 0.58 -18.06 1.04
C ALA A 150 -0.17 -17.53 -0.20
N THR A 151 0.50 -16.77 -1.06
CA THR A 151 -0.07 -16.26 -2.31
C THR A 151 -0.45 -17.39 -3.27
N MET A 152 0.36 -18.45 -3.36
CA MET A 152 0.03 -19.64 -4.16
C MET A 152 -1.23 -20.35 -3.63
N VAL A 153 -1.31 -20.59 -2.32
CA VAL A 153 -2.50 -21.20 -1.69
C VAL A 153 -3.74 -20.35 -1.92
N MET A 154 -3.63 -19.04 -1.76
CA MET A 154 -4.73 -18.11 -2.06
C MET A 154 -5.19 -18.17 -3.51
N SER A 155 -4.25 -18.33 -4.45
CA SER A 155 -4.54 -18.45 -5.88
C SER A 155 -5.31 -19.75 -6.16
N LEU A 156 -4.93 -20.86 -5.53
CA LEU A 156 -5.67 -22.13 -5.60
C LEU A 156 -7.07 -22.01 -4.98
N ILE A 157 -7.21 -21.35 -3.83
CA ILE A 157 -8.53 -21.11 -3.22
C ILE A 157 -9.42 -20.27 -4.13
N SER A 158 -8.86 -19.26 -4.81
CA SER A 158 -9.59 -18.46 -5.80
C SER A 158 -10.09 -19.34 -6.95
N LEU A 159 -9.23 -20.20 -7.50
CA LEU A 159 -9.60 -21.14 -8.57
C LEU A 159 -10.70 -22.12 -8.13
N VAL A 160 -10.59 -22.72 -6.94
CA VAL A 160 -11.62 -23.61 -6.38
C VAL A 160 -12.94 -22.86 -6.17
N ASN A 161 -12.87 -21.60 -5.73
CA ASN A 161 -14.06 -20.79 -5.47
C ASN A 161 -14.82 -20.43 -6.76
N ILE A 162 -14.16 -20.39 -7.93
CA ILE A 162 -14.84 -20.20 -9.23
C ILE A 162 -15.86 -21.34 -9.48
N PHE A 163 -15.49 -22.58 -9.14
CA PHE A 163 -16.35 -23.74 -9.31
C PHE A 163 -17.34 -23.92 -8.16
N SER A 164 -16.90 -23.70 -6.92
CA SER A 164 -17.72 -23.94 -5.72
C SER A 164 -18.69 -22.80 -5.39
N ARG A 165 -18.37 -21.55 -5.76
CA ARG A 165 -19.11 -20.32 -5.42
C ARG A 165 -19.48 -20.19 -3.94
N SER A 166 -18.61 -20.65 -3.04
CA SER A 166 -18.86 -20.67 -1.61
C SER A 166 -18.65 -19.30 -0.97
N ILE A 167 -19.69 -18.79 -0.30
CA ILE A 167 -19.65 -17.54 0.48
C ILE A 167 -18.59 -17.60 1.58
N ALA A 168 -18.39 -18.78 2.19
CA ALA A 168 -17.40 -18.98 3.24
C ALA A 168 -15.95 -18.93 2.69
N LEU A 169 -15.69 -19.58 1.56
CA LEU A 169 -14.38 -19.52 0.91
C LEU A 169 -14.04 -18.10 0.44
N TYR A 170 -15.04 -17.38 -0.08
CA TYR A 170 -14.87 -15.97 -0.45
C TYR A 170 -14.51 -15.09 0.76
N ASN A 171 -15.21 -15.25 1.90
CA ASN A 171 -14.88 -14.52 3.13
C ASN A 171 -13.47 -14.84 3.62
N ALA A 172 -13.12 -16.14 3.68
CA ALA A 172 -11.78 -16.56 4.09
C ALA A 172 -10.72 -15.95 3.16
N HIS A 173 -10.93 -15.96 1.85
CA HIS A 173 -10.03 -15.37 0.88
C HIS A 173 -9.85 -13.86 1.07
N LEU A 174 -10.90 -13.11 1.41
CA LEU A 174 -10.80 -11.68 1.70
C LEU A 174 -9.91 -11.38 2.91
N TYR A 175 -10.13 -12.07 4.04
CA TYR A 175 -9.37 -11.82 5.26
C TYR A 175 -7.94 -12.37 5.19
N MET A 176 -7.73 -13.54 4.58
CA MET A 176 -6.39 -14.06 4.32
C MET A 176 -5.62 -13.15 3.35
N GLY A 177 -6.28 -12.62 2.33
CA GLY A 177 -5.68 -11.67 1.40
C GLY A 177 -5.23 -10.39 2.06
N LEU A 178 -6.01 -9.87 3.01
CA LEU A 178 -5.60 -8.73 3.81
C LEU A 178 -4.30 -9.04 4.59
N LEU A 179 -4.22 -10.19 5.26
CA LEU A 179 -3.02 -10.60 5.99
C LEU A 179 -1.79 -10.73 5.08
N VAL A 180 -1.97 -11.30 3.89
CA VAL A 180 -0.89 -11.43 2.90
C VAL A 180 -0.43 -10.06 2.41
N PHE A 181 -1.34 -9.12 2.10
CA PHE A 181 -0.97 -7.76 1.73
C PHE A 181 -0.25 -7.00 2.86
N CYS A 182 -0.65 -7.21 4.11
CA CYS A 182 0.09 -6.69 5.25
C CYS A 182 1.53 -7.25 5.33
N ALA A 183 1.70 -8.54 5.04
CA ALA A 183 3.02 -9.17 5.00
C ALA A 183 3.88 -8.66 3.83
N TYR A 184 3.28 -8.34 2.68
CA TYR A 184 3.96 -7.69 1.57
C TYR A 184 4.57 -6.35 1.97
N VAL A 185 3.87 -5.48 2.71
CA VAL A 185 4.44 -4.20 3.18
C VAL A 185 5.71 -4.41 3.99
N LEU A 186 5.73 -5.40 4.89
CA LEU A 186 6.90 -5.73 5.69
C LEU A 186 8.04 -6.19 4.77
N PHE A 187 7.73 -7.09 3.84
CA PHE A 187 8.68 -7.67 2.91
C PHE A 187 9.27 -6.65 1.94
N ASP A 188 8.46 -5.81 1.32
CA ASP A 188 8.91 -4.77 0.39
C ASP A 188 9.72 -3.70 1.11
N THR A 189 9.32 -3.31 2.34
CA THR A 189 10.14 -2.40 3.16
C THR A 189 11.52 -2.99 3.45
N GLN A 190 11.60 -4.27 3.83
CA GLN A 190 12.88 -4.97 4.04
C GLN A 190 13.71 -5.06 2.74
N MET A 191 13.05 -5.37 1.62
CA MET A 191 13.72 -5.46 0.32
C MET A 191 14.31 -4.12 -0.11
N ILE A 192 13.60 -3.01 0.13
CA ILE A 192 14.09 -1.66 -0.16
C ILE A 192 15.35 -1.34 0.66
N ILE A 193 15.36 -1.69 1.95
CA ILE A 193 16.52 -1.48 2.83
C ILE A 193 17.71 -2.31 2.35
N GLU A 194 17.47 -3.57 1.98
CA GLU A 194 18.52 -4.47 1.49
C GLU A 194 19.10 -3.98 0.16
N LYS A 195 18.25 -3.67 -0.83
CA LYS A 195 18.65 -3.09 -2.13
C LYS A 195 19.44 -1.80 -1.95
N ALA A 196 18.98 -0.88 -1.11
CA ALA A 196 19.68 0.37 -0.82
C ALA A 196 21.06 0.15 -0.21
N THR A 197 21.21 -0.90 0.62
CA THR A 197 22.51 -1.23 1.22
C THR A 197 23.46 -1.89 0.23
N MET A 198 22.94 -2.60 -0.77
CA MET A 198 23.70 -3.11 -1.90
C MET A 198 24.04 -2.01 -2.92
N GLY A 199 23.58 -0.77 -2.70
CA GLY A 199 23.88 0.39 -3.54
C GLY A 199 22.78 0.77 -4.54
N ASP A 200 21.65 0.07 -4.57
CA ASP A 200 20.52 0.46 -5.42
C ASP A 200 19.66 1.54 -4.74
N MET A 201 19.93 2.79 -5.11
CA MET A 201 19.30 3.98 -4.51
C MET A 201 18.15 4.53 -5.37
N ASP A 202 17.43 3.65 -6.08
CA ASP A 202 16.33 4.02 -6.96
C ASP A 202 15.03 4.27 -6.18
N PHE A 203 14.90 5.46 -5.61
CA PHE A 203 13.76 5.77 -4.73
C PHE A 203 12.41 5.81 -5.47
N VAL A 204 12.42 6.00 -6.80
CA VAL A 204 11.19 6.09 -7.61
C VAL A 204 10.55 4.71 -7.75
N LEU A 205 11.34 3.69 -8.09
CA LEU A 205 10.85 2.32 -8.16
C LEU A 205 10.43 1.80 -6.78
N HIS A 206 11.25 2.05 -5.75
CA HIS A 206 10.90 1.66 -4.39
C HIS A 206 9.63 2.35 -3.87
N ALA A 207 9.36 3.61 -4.27
CA ALA A 207 8.11 4.28 -3.94
C ALA A 207 6.91 3.68 -4.70
N LEU A 208 7.10 3.25 -5.95
CA LEU A 208 6.08 2.54 -6.72
C LEU A 208 5.67 1.23 -6.04
N ASP A 209 6.64 0.42 -5.61
CA ASP A 209 6.40 -0.86 -4.92
C ASP A 209 5.52 -0.63 -3.66
N LEU A 210 5.95 0.27 -2.78
CA LEU A 210 5.18 0.63 -1.58
C LEU A 210 3.81 1.27 -1.87
N PHE A 211 3.69 2.02 -2.97
CA PHE A 211 2.42 2.61 -3.38
C PHE A 211 1.40 1.53 -3.77
N LEU A 212 1.83 0.53 -4.54
CA LEU A 212 0.97 -0.57 -4.94
C LEU A 212 0.53 -1.41 -3.73
N ASP A 213 1.43 -1.66 -2.79
CA ASP A 213 1.11 -2.32 -1.52
C ASP A 213 0.06 -1.56 -0.70
N PHE A 214 0.23 -0.24 -0.56
CA PHE A 214 -0.75 0.60 0.13
C PHE A 214 -2.12 0.52 -0.53
N VAL A 215 -2.15 0.67 -1.87
CA VAL A 215 -3.37 0.60 -2.67
C VAL A 215 -4.07 -0.76 -2.53
N ASN A 216 -3.31 -1.86 -2.54
CA ASN A 216 -3.85 -3.22 -2.37
C ASN A 216 -4.54 -3.40 -1.01
N ILE A 217 -3.94 -2.91 0.08
CA ILE A 217 -4.56 -2.94 1.41
C ILE A 217 -5.82 -2.06 1.44
N PHE A 218 -5.74 -0.84 0.90
CA PHE A 218 -6.86 0.09 0.85
C PHE A 218 -8.08 -0.50 0.13
N VAL A 219 -7.89 -0.96 -1.11
CA VAL A 219 -8.94 -1.61 -1.91
C VAL A 219 -9.54 -2.80 -1.16
N ARG A 220 -8.69 -3.63 -0.55
CA ARG A 220 -9.15 -4.80 0.22
C ARG A 220 -10.01 -4.39 1.42
N LEU A 221 -9.62 -3.36 2.16
CA LEU A 221 -10.38 -2.86 3.30
C LEU A 221 -11.71 -2.23 2.89
N VAL A 222 -11.74 -1.45 1.79
CA VAL A 222 -13.00 -0.91 1.25
C VAL A 222 -13.98 -2.04 0.93
N VAL A 223 -13.54 -3.10 0.24
CA VAL A 223 -14.38 -4.26 -0.10
C VAL A 223 -14.89 -4.97 1.17
N ILE A 224 -14.04 -5.17 2.18
CA ILE A 224 -14.43 -5.80 3.44
C ILE A 224 -15.48 -4.96 4.17
N LEU A 225 -15.27 -3.65 4.27
CA LEU A 225 -16.18 -2.74 4.96
C LEU A 225 -17.54 -2.60 4.27
N LEU A 226 -17.54 -2.48 2.93
CA LEU A 226 -18.76 -2.49 2.11
C LEU A 226 -19.61 -3.74 2.38
N ARG A 227 -18.97 -4.92 2.34
CA ARG A 227 -19.64 -6.19 2.59
C ARG A 227 -20.18 -6.30 4.02
N ASN A 228 -19.39 -5.87 5.00
CA ASN A 228 -19.80 -5.88 6.40
C ASN A 228 -20.99 -4.95 6.65
N LYS A 229 -21.08 -3.82 5.93
CA LYS A 229 -22.22 -2.91 5.97
C LYS A 229 -23.48 -3.59 5.38
N GLU A 230 -23.36 -4.17 4.18
CA GLU A 230 -24.46 -4.88 3.52
C GLU A 230 -25.04 -6.02 4.40
N GLN A 231 -24.18 -6.79 5.06
CA GLN A 231 -24.63 -7.85 5.98
C GLN A 231 -25.35 -7.31 7.22
N LYS A 232 -24.89 -6.17 7.76
CA LYS A 232 -25.54 -5.53 8.91
C LYS A 232 -26.93 -5.01 8.54
N ASP A 233 -27.09 -4.46 7.36
CA ASP A 233 -28.36 -3.90 6.91
C ASP A 233 -29.39 -5.02 6.64
N LYS A 234 -28.99 -6.11 5.96
CA LYS A 234 -29.85 -7.31 5.79
C LYS A 234 -30.34 -7.89 7.12
N LYS A 235 -29.48 -7.92 8.14
CA LYS A 235 -29.82 -8.42 9.49
C LYS A 235 -30.75 -7.47 10.25
N ARG A 236 -30.75 -6.18 9.93
CA ARG A 236 -31.68 -5.19 10.51
C ARG A 236 -33.06 -5.30 9.86
N GLU A 237 -33.10 -5.51 8.56
CA GLU A 237 -34.34 -5.73 7.80
C GLU A 237 -35.06 -7.01 8.26
N SER A 238 -34.32 -8.12 8.45
CA SER A 238 -34.94 -9.37 8.92
C SER A 238 -35.45 -9.36 10.37
N ARG A 239 -35.21 -8.28 11.11
CA ARG A 239 -35.67 -8.07 12.50
C ARG A 239 -36.84 -7.08 12.59
N ARG A 240 -37.19 -6.42 11.50
CA ARG A 240 -38.35 -5.51 11.41
C ARG A 240 -39.54 -6.27 10.84
#